data_AF-A0A2H9LV66-F1
#
_entry.id   AF-A0A2H9LV66-F1
#
_cell.length_a   1.000
_cell.length_b   1.000
_cell.length_c   1.000
_cell.angle_alpha   90.00
_cell.angle_beta   90.00
_cell.angle_gamma   90.00
#
_symmetry.space_group_name_H-M   'P 1'
#
loop_
_entity.id
_entity.type
_entity.pdbx_description
1 polymer ?
#
loop_
_entity_poly.entity_id
_entity_poly.type
_entity_poly.pdbx_seq_one_letter_code
_entity_poly.pdbx_strand_id
1 'polypeptide(L)'
;MNEKELWMKILGNKIQSFTDDTKEYFIFYDDSGPTCTCMDYKIRKGSYQIVFQDPNKPQGLQGNHIQGCKHIAQYLANIGMKNVTKTGASCYHEKVEPRTKYP
;
A
#
# COMPACT_ATOMS: atom_id res chain seq x y z
N MET A 1 20.60 3.80 -12.73
CA MET A 1 19.84 3.29 -11.57
C MET A 1 20.00 4.33 -10.47
N ASN A 2 18.90 4.87 -9.94
CA ASN A 2 18.96 5.93 -8.95
C ASN A 2 19.45 5.37 -7.60
N GLU A 3 20.16 6.17 -6.80
CA GLU A 3 20.65 5.80 -5.47
C GLU A 3 19.54 5.26 -4.57
N LYS A 4 18.35 5.88 -4.60
CA LYS A 4 17.17 5.40 -3.87
C LYS A 4 16.80 3.96 -4.27
N GLU A 5 16.82 3.63 -5.57
CA GLU A 5 16.49 2.28 -6.04
C GLU A 5 17.53 1.24 -5.62
N LEU A 6 18.79 1.64 -5.48
CA LEU A 6 19.85 0.78 -4.97
C LEU A 6 19.59 0.42 -3.51
N TRP A 7 19.34 1.41 -2.66
CA TRP A 7 19.03 1.19 -1.24
C TRP A 7 17.78 0.33 -1.05
N MET A 8 16.74 0.56 -1.86
CA MET A 8 15.53 -0.27 -1.85
C MET A 8 15.80 -1.74 -2.17
N LYS A 9 16.76 -2.04 -3.04
CA LYS A 9 17.14 -3.42 -3.35
C LYS A 9 17.99 -4.06 -2.26
N ILE A 10 18.82 -3.27 -1.57
CA ILE A 10 19.71 -3.75 -0.51
C ILE A 10 18.94 -3.97 0.80
N LEU A 11 18.07 -3.02 1.17
CA LEU A 11 17.38 -3.00 2.46
C LEU A 11 15.94 -3.53 2.37
N GLY A 12 15.41 -3.71 1.16
CA GLY A 12 14.04 -4.16 0.95
C GLY A 12 13.87 -5.68 1.13
N ASN A 13 12.71 -6.06 1.65
CA ASN A 13 12.24 -7.42 1.70
C ASN A 13 11.75 -7.85 0.33
N LYS A 14 12.33 -8.93 -0.19
CA LYS A 14 11.91 -9.53 -1.45
C LYS A 14 10.61 -10.30 -1.25
N ILE A 15 9.64 -10.06 -2.12
CA ILE A 15 8.34 -10.71 -2.10
C ILE A 15 7.95 -11.18 -3.50
N GLN A 16 7.33 -12.35 -3.57
CA GLN A 16 6.82 -12.86 -4.83
C GLN A 16 5.47 -12.21 -5.17
N SER A 17 5.26 -11.94 -6.45
CA SER A 17 3.97 -11.45 -6.94
C SER A 17 2.91 -12.53 -6.75
N PHE A 18 1.77 -12.13 -6.17
CA PHE A 18 0.66 -13.05 -5.94
C PHE A 18 -0.04 -13.49 -7.24
N THR A 19 0.05 -12.68 -8.29
CA THR A 19 -0.66 -12.92 -9.57
C THR A 19 0.22 -13.48 -10.68
N ASP A 20 1.53 -13.51 -10.47
CA ASP A 20 2.51 -13.93 -11.48
C ASP A 20 3.77 -14.35 -10.74
N ASP A 21 3.99 -15.64 -10.61
CA ASP A 21 5.08 -16.25 -9.82
C ASP A 21 6.47 -15.98 -10.41
N THR A 22 6.55 -15.58 -11.68
CA THR A 22 7.81 -15.17 -12.34
C THR A 22 8.26 -13.77 -11.94
N LYS A 23 7.39 -13.00 -11.28
CA LYS A 23 7.66 -11.62 -10.87
C LYS A 23 7.96 -11.53 -9.39
N GLU A 24 8.98 -10.73 -9.09
CA GLU A 24 9.38 -10.43 -7.73
C GLU A 24 9.40 -8.91 -7.54
N TYR A 25 8.97 -8.50 -6.36
CA TYR A 25 8.95 -7.11 -5.94
C TYR A 25 9.76 -6.96 -4.64
N PHE A 26 10.14 -5.73 -4.35
CA PHE A 26 10.79 -5.37 -3.10
C PHE A 26 9.84 -4.47 -2.31
N ILE A 27 9.70 -4.77 -1.03
CA ILE A 27 9.04 -3.91 -0.05
C ILE A 27 10.10 -3.34 0.87
N PHE A 28 10.14 -2.02 1.02
CA PHE A 28 11.00 -1.34 1.97
C PHE A 28 10.17 -0.38 2.80
N TYR A 29 10.77 0.19 3.84
CA TYR A 29 10.17 1.21 4.67
C TYR A 29 10.93 2.52 4.47
N ASP A 30 10.22 3.59 4.14
CA ASP A 30 10.75 4.95 4.20
C ASP A 30 10.02 5.75 5.27
N ASP A 31 10.35 7.04 5.40
CA ASP A 31 9.78 7.94 6.39
C ASP A 31 8.25 8.08 6.27
N SER A 32 7.69 7.76 5.09
CA SER A 32 6.24 7.81 4.82
C SER A 32 5.56 6.46 5.01
N GLY A 33 6.33 5.40 5.30
CA GLY A 33 5.82 4.05 5.57
C GLY A 33 6.29 3.01 4.55
N PRO A 34 5.58 1.87 4.43
CA PRO A 34 5.97 0.82 3.52
C PRO A 34 5.70 1.20 2.07
N THR A 35 6.64 0.82 1.23
CA THR A 35 6.71 1.18 -0.19
C THR A 35 7.05 -0.06 -1.01
N CYS A 36 6.60 -0.11 -2.26
CA CYS A 36 6.75 -1.30 -3.11
C CYS A 36 7.26 -0.96 -4.51
N THR A 37 8.08 -1.85 -5.09
CA THR A 37 8.56 -1.70 -6.47
C THR A 37 7.54 -2.11 -7.54
N CYS A 38 6.38 -2.67 -7.16
CA CYS A 38 5.37 -3.09 -8.13
C CYS A 38 4.76 -1.90 -8.87
N MET A 39 4.34 -2.13 -10.12
CA MET A 39 3.85 -1.05 -10.99
C MET A 39 2.61 -0.35 -10.42
N ASP A 40 1.68 -1.09 -9.79
CA ASP A 40 0.50 -0.52 -9.11
C ASP A 40 0.89 0.54 -8.08
N TYR A 41 1.94 0.27 -7.28
CA TYR A 41 2.42 1.22 -6.29
C TYR A 41 3.18 2.39 -6.94
N LYS A 42 4.02 2.13 -7.93
CA LYS A 42 4.77 3.19 -8.64
C LYS A 42 3.84 4.20 -9.32
N ILE A 43 2.75 3.73 -9.93
CA ILE A 43 1.81 4.57 -10.68
C ILE A 43 0.75 5.19 -9.75
N ARG A 44 0.15 4.40 -8.85
CA ARG A 44 -1.04 4.80 -8.09
C ARG A 44 -0.80 5.03 -6.60
N LYS A 45 0.45 4.89 -6.14
CA LYS A 45 0.82 4.91 -4.71
C LYS A 45 0.11 3.84 -3.87
N GLY A 46 -0.48 2.85 -4.54
CA GLY A 46 -1.25 1.78 -3.92
C GLY A 46 -2.76 1.98 -4.04
N SER A 47 -3.46 0.90 -4.36
CA SER A 47 -4.92 0.85 -4.51
C SER A 47 -5.66 0.33 -3.27
N TYR A 48 -4.93 0.03 -2.19
CA TYR A 48 -5.46 -0.56 -0.96
C TYR A 48 -5.22 0.37 0.22
N GLN A 49 -6.24 0.49 1.07
CA GLN A 49 -6.06 1.02 2.41
C GLN A 49 -5.76 -0.13 3.36
N ILE A 50 -4.68 0.01 4.11
CA ILE A 50 -4.27 -0.92 5.15
C ILE A 50 -4.51 -0.20 6.47
N VAL A 51 -5.43 -0.74 7.26
CA VAL A 51 -5.77 -0.21 8.59
C VAL A 51 -5.00 -1.02 9.61
N PHE A 52 -4.36 -0.37 10.56
CA PHE A 52 -3.81 -1.02 11.76
C PHE A 52 -4.74 -0.74 12.92
N GLN A 53 -5.50 -1.75 13.38
CA GLN A 53 -6.25 -1.59 14.62
C GLN A 53 -5.29 -1.67 15.81
N ASP A 54 -5.28 -0.61 16.62
CA ASP A 54 -4.61 -0.59 17.90
C ASP A 54 -5.47 -1.36 18.92
N PRO A 55 -4.97 -2.46 19.51
CA PRO A 55 -5.72 -3.26 20.47
C PRO A 55 -6.08 -2.47 21.75
N ASN A 56 -5.44 -1.33 21.99
CA ASN A 56 -5.71 -0.47 23.15
C ASN A 56 -6.70 0.67 22.82
N LYS A 57 -7.19 0.79 21.57
CA LYS A 57 -8.16 1.82 21.18
C LYS A 57 -9.55 1.23 20.96
N PRO A 58 -10.63 1.92 21.38
CA PRO A 58 -12.00 1.47 21.14
C PRO A 58 -12.27 1.27 19.65
N GLN A 59 -12.98 0.19 19.31
CA GLN A 59 -13.48 -0.03 17.95
C GLN A 59 -14.32 1.19 17.53
N GLY A 60 -13.83 1.94 16.53
CA GLY A 60 -14.47 3.16 16.05
C GLY A 60 -13.57 4.40 16.02
N LEU A 61 -12.47 4.41 16.78
CA LEU A 61 -11.39 5.38 16.58
C LEU A 61 -10.49 4.87 15.45
N GLN A 62 -10.52 5.57 14.31
CA GLN A 62 -9.79 5.21 13.10
C GLN A 62 -8.36 4.79 13.47
N GLY A 63 -8.03 3.52 13.24
CA GLY A 63 -6.66 3.04 13.31
C GLY A 63 -5.78 3.86 12.36
N ASN A 64 -4.47 3.87 12.62
CA ASN A 64 -3.53 4.45 11.67
C ASN A 64 -3.74 3.74 10.32
N HIS A 65 -4.03 4.51 9.28
CA HIS A 65 -4.23 3.98 7.93
C HIS A 65 -3.03 4.33 7.08
N ILE A 66 -2.57 3.36 6.29
CA ILE A 66 -1.56 3.58 5.26
C ILE A 66 -2.14 3.19 3.91
N GLN A 67 -1.75 3.92 2.87
CA GLN A 67 -2.07 3.54 1.49
C GLN A 67 -0.96 2.63 0.95
N GLY A 68 -1.35 1.50 0.38
CA GLY A 68 -0.42 0.50 -0.11
C GLY A 68 -0.98 -0.28 -1.30
N CYS A 69 -0.13 -1.07 -1.95
CA CYS A 69 -0.61 -2.02 -2.95
C CYS A 69 -1.00 -3.35 -2.29
N LYS A 70 -1.66 -4.22 -3.04
CA LYS A 70 -2.03 -5.58 -2.59
C LYS A 70 -0.86 -6.36 -1.99
N HIS A 71 0.35 -6.15 -2.52
CA HIS A 71 1.54 -6.87 -2.09
C HIS A 71 2.02 -6.41 -0.71
N ILE A 72 1.97 -5.11 -0.43
CA ILE A 72 2.27 -4.57 0.91
C ILE A 72 1.27 -5.13 1.91
N ALA A 73 -0.04 -5.09 1.59
CA ALA A 73 -1.07 -5.62 2.46
C ALA A 73 -0.86 -7.11 2.78
N GLN A 74 -0.49 -7.93 1.78
CA GLN A 74 -0.21 -9.34 1.97
C GLN A 74 1.06 -9.58 2.81
N TYR A 75 2.13 -8.84 2.53
CA TYR A 75 3.38 -8.94 3.27
C TYR A 75 3.18 -8.64 4.76
N LEU A 76 2.48 -7.55 5.08
CA LEU A 76 2.19 -7.17 6.46
C LEU A 76 1.34 -8.23 7.19
N ALA A 77 0.34 -8.80 6.51
CA ALA A 77 -0.46 -9.89 7.06
C ALA A 77 0.39 -11.14 7.32
N ASN A 78 1.33 -11.48 6.43
CA ASN A 78 2.19 -12.66 6.57
C ASN A 78 3.20 -12.55 7.72
N ILE A 79 3.70 -11.35 8.03
CA ILE A 79 4.63 -11.13 9.15
C ILE A 79 3.90 -11.03 10.50
N GLY A 80 2.62 -11.39 10.56
CA GLY A 80 1.86 -11.48 11.80
C GLY A 80 1.33 -10.14 12.32
N MET A 81 1.29 -9.09 11.49
CA MET A 81 0.54 -7.88 11.85
C MET A 81 -0.96 -8.20 11.81
N LYS A 82 -1.50 -8.51 12.99
CA LYS A 82 -2.93 -8.72 13.20
C LYS A 82 -3.65 -7.40 12.93
N ASN A 83 -4.83 -7.48 12.29
CA ASN A 83 -5.74 -6.38 11.95
C ASN A 83 -5.53 -5.68 10.60
N VAL A 84 -4.85 -6.30 9.62
CA VAL A 84 -4.86 -5.80 8.22
C VAL A 84 -6.23 -6.03 7.59
N THR A 85 -7.13 -5.06 7.69
CA THR A 85 -8.38 -5.07 6.91
C THR A 85 -8.05 -4.65 5.49
N LYS A 86 -8.22 -5.58 4.53
CA LYS A 86 -8.12 -5.30 3.10
C LYS A 86 -9.45 -4.72 2.63
N THR A 87 -9.61 -3.41 2.66
CA THR A 87 -10.71 -2.78 1.90
C THR A 87 -10.29 -2.74 0.43
N GLY A 88 -10.76 -3.74 -0.32
CA GLY A 88 -10.48 -3.89 -1.74
C GLY A 88 -11.16 -2.79 -2.57
N ALA A 89 -10.36 -2.19 -3.46
CA ALA A 89 -10.77 -1.40 -4.61
C ALA A 89 -11.80 -0.30 -4.33
N SER A 90 -11.40 0.76 -3.63
CA SER A 90 -11.87 2.06 -4.11
C SER A 90 -11.05 2.37 -5.36
N CYS A 91 -11.61 2.00 -6.51
CA CYS A 91 -11.56 2.90 -7.64
C CYS A 91 -11.98 4.27 -7.08
N TYR A 92 -11.02 5.08 -6.65
CA TYR A 92 -11.22 6.52 -6.58
C TYR A 92 -11.44 6.93 -8.04
N HIS A 93 -12.67 6.77 -8.53
CA HIS A 93 -13.34 7.91 -9.10
C HIS A 93 -13.27 8.96 -8.00
N GLU A 94 -12.20 9.74 -8.02
CA GLU A 94 -12.32 11.14 -7.66
C GLU A 94 -13.61 11.57 -8.35
N LYS A 95 -14.61 11.92 -7.54
CA LYS A 95 -15.80 12.58 -8.04
C LYS A 95 -15.24 13.78 -8.79
N VAL A 96 -15.13 13.67 -10.10
CA VAL A 96 -14.94 14.83 -10.97
C VAL A 96 -16.17 15.66 -10.65
N GLU A 97 -15.95 16.73 -9.89
CA GLU A 97 -17.00 17.70 -9.61
C GLU A 97 -17.68 18.00 -10.95
N PRO A 98 -19.03 17.98 -11.04
CA PRO A 98 -19.67 18.43 -12.25
C PRO A 98 -19.16 19.84 -12.50
N ARG A 99 -18.38 20.01 -13.58
CA ARG A 99 -17.93 21.33 -14.04
C ARG A 99 -19.13 22.25 -13.93
N THR A 100 -19.02 23.20 -13.03
CA THR A 100 -19.97 24.27 -12.86
C THR A 100 -20.26 24.82 -14.25
N LYS A 101 -21.54 24.78 -14.62
CA LYS A 101 -22.04 25.47 -15.80
C LYS A 101 -21.57 26.92 -15.69
N TYR A 102 -20.68 27.34 -16.58
CA TYR A 102 -20.42 28.76 -16.73
C TYR A 102 -21.67 29.42 -17.34
N PRO A 103 -22.04 30.64 -16.88
CA PRO A 103 -23.10 31.44 -17.46
C PRO A 103 -22.79 31.87 -18.90
#